data_AF-A0AA35LR37-F1
#
_entry.id   AF-A0AA35LR37-F1
#
_cell.length_a   1.000
_cell.length_b   1.000
_cell.length_c   1.000
_cell.angle_alpha   90.00
_cell.angle_beta   90.00
_cell.angle_gamma   90.00
#
_symmetry.space_group_name_H-M   'P 1'
#
loop_
_entity.id
_entity.type
_entity.pdbx_description
1 polymer ?
#
loop_
_entity_poly.entity_id
_entity_poly.type
_entity_poly.pdbx_seq_one_letter_code
_entity_poly.pdbx_strand_id
1 'polypeptide(L)'
;MSLALVHIAKGVVIWTLVPSNIAGRTKKSVTSTVLFVAYCAGNSIGAQVFRAQDAPLYIPAIVVCSTMYGLEIVIMICWRAYYMWENKRRDKAVEAMGLTKQEAEHQGRLNAEMDMTDYENIHFRYSM
;
A
#
# COMPACT_ATOMS: atom_id res chain seq x y z
N MET A 1 26.23 2.51 8.53
CA MET A 1 25.57 3.49 7.63
C MET A 1 24.53 2.88 6.68
N SER A 2 24.67 1.62 6.24
CA SER A 2 23.75 0.99 5.26
C SER A 2 22.33 0.68 5.79
N LEU A 3 22.18 0.25 7.05
CA LEU A 3 20.87 -0.12 7.63
C LEU A 3 19.92 1.09 7.83
N ALA A 4 20.44 2.23 8.29
CA ALA A 4 19.64 3.44 8.50
C ALA A 4 19.04 3.97 7.18
N LEU A 5 19.82 3.93 6.10
CA LEU A 5 19.33 4.31 4.76
C LEU A 5 18.22 3.37 4.29
N VAL A 6 18.32 2.07 4.52
CA VAL A 6 17.26 1.11 4.18
C VAL A 6 15.98 1.38 4.97
N HIS A 7 16.08 1.71 6.27
CA HIS A 7 14.90 2.04 7.08
C HIS A 7 14.25 3.36 6.65
N ILE A 8 15.04 4.38 6.34
CA ILE A 8 14.55 5.67 5.83
C ILE A 8 13.91 5.48 4.44
N ALA A 9 14.56 4.73 3.55
CA ALA A 9 14.04 4.43 2.22
C ALA A 9 12.72 3.66 2.27
N LYS A 10 12.59 2.66 3.15
CA LYS A 10 11.32 1.93 3.36
C LYS A 10 10.18 2.87 3.76
N GLY A 11 10.44 3.79 4.70
CA GLY A 11 9.47 4.80 5.10
C GLY A 11 9.04 5.68 3.92
N VAL A 12 10.00 6.26 3.20
CA VAL A 12 9.72 7.16 2.06
C VAL A 12 8.95 6.46 0.94
N VAL A 13 9.25 5.19 0.66
CA VAL A 13 8.58 4.41 -0.40
C VAL A 13 7.12 4.14 -0.05
N ILE A 14 6.80 3.79 1.20
CA ILE A 14 5.40 3.60 1.64
C ILE A 14 4.62 4.91 1.52
N TRP A 15 5.19 6.02 1.98
CA TRP A 15 4.51 7.32 1.96
C TRP A 15 4.33 7.90 0.56
N THR A 16 5.14 7.49 -0.43
CA THR A 16 5.05 7.99 -1.81
C THR A 16 4.28 7.04 -2.75
N LEU A 17 4.38 5.72 -2.58
CA LEU A 17 3.67 4.76 -3.43
C LEU A 17 2.20 4.56 -3.03
N VAL A 18 1.86 4.64 -1.75
CA VAL A 18 0.46 4.44 -1.31
C VAL A 18 -0.49 5.50 -1.87
N PRO A 19 -0.20 6.81 -1.78
CA PRO A 19 -1.08 7.83 -2.37
C PRO A 19 -1.06 7.84 -3.90
N SER A 20 0.01 7.34 -4.51
CA SER A 20 0.12 7.24 -5.98
C SER A 20 -0.77 6.13 -6.56
N ASN A 21 -1.13 5.14 -5.74
CA ASN A 21 -1.97 4.01 -6.14
C ASN A 21 -3.46 4.17 -5.82
N ILE A 22 -3.86 5.28 -5.21
CA ILE A 22 -5.24 5.52 -4.78
C ILE A 22 -5.75 6.72 -5.57
N ALA A 23 -6.78 6.56 -6.39
CA ALA A 23 -7.45 7.67 -7.04
C ALA A 23 -8.58 8.22 -6.16
N GLY A 24 -8.87 9.53 -6.27
CA GLY A 24 -9.87 10.23 -5.47
C GLY A 24 -9.32 10.81 -4.16
N ARG A 25 -9.56 12.10 -3.94
CA ARG A 25 -9.05 12.86 -2.78
C ARG A 25 -9.47 12.27 -1.42
N THR A 26 -10.72 11.84 -1.31
CA THR A 26 -11.28 11.29 -0.06
C THR A 26 -10.64 9.95 0.30
N LYS A 27 -10.45 9.05 -0.67
CA LYS A 27 -9.82 7.74 -0.43
C LYS A 27 -8.36 7.86 -0.02
N LYS A 28 -7.62 8.81 -0.62
CA LYS A 28 -6.24 9.13 -0.19
C LYS A 28 -6.22 9.60 1.26
N SER A 29 -7.09 10.54 1.63
CA SER A 29 -7.15 11.07 3.00
C SER A 29 -7.47 9.99 4.02
N VAL A 30 -8.50 9.17 3.77
CA VAL A 30 -8.90 8.07 4.66
C VAL A 30 -7.75 7.08 4.86
N THR A 31 -7.07 6.70 3.77
CA THR A 31 -5.94 5.76 3.85
C THR A 31 -4.79 6.33 4.66
N SER A 32 -4.43 7.60 4.43
CA SER A 32 -3.39 8.28 5.22
C SER A 32 -3.75 8.38 6.70
N THR A 33 -5.02 8.65 7.04
CA THR A 33 -5.49 8.67 8.43
C THR A 33 -5.41 7.29 9.07
N VAL A 34 -5.81 6.24 8.36
CA VAL A 34 -5.72 4.85 8.87
C VAL A 34 -4.26 4.46 9.10
N LEU A 35 -3.35 4.80 8.18
CA LEU A 35 -1.90 4.59 8.34
C LEU A 35 -1.36 5.32 9.57
N PHE A 36 -1.81 6.55 9.81
CA PHE A 36 -1.40 7.33 10.98
C PHE A 36 -1.88 6.67 12.29
N VAL A 37 -3.13 6.24 12.35
CA VAL A 37 -3.68 5.52 13.52
C VAL A 37 -2.92 4.22 13.77
N ALA A 38 -2.66 3.45 12.72
CA ALA A 38 -1.89 2.21 12.82
C ALA A 38 -0.45 2.47 13.32
N TYR A 39 0.19 3.55 12.86
CA TYR A 39 1.51 3.96 13.35
C TYR A 39 1.48 4.31 14.84
N CYS A 40 0.50 5.10 15.29
CA CYS A 40 0.33 5.43 16.71
C CYS A 40 0.10 4.16 17.56
N ALA A 41 -0.81 3.29 17.14
CA ALA A 41 -1.12 2.03 17.84
C ALA A 41 0.11 1.10 17.90
N GLY A 42 0.85 0.98 16.80
CA GLY A 42 2.09 0.19 16.74
C GLY A 42 3.15 0.67 17.73
N ASN A 43 3.31 1.99 17.88
CA ASN A 43 4.23 2.55 18.87
C ASN A 43 3.78 2.26 20.31
N SER A 44 2.47 2.33 20.61
CA SER A 44 1.93 1.99 21.93
C SER A 44 2.10 0.51 22.27
N ILE A 45 1.89 -0.38 21.30
CA ILE A 45 2.06 -1.83 21.49
C ILE A 45 3.55 -2.18 21.60
N GLY A 46 4.41 -1.55 20.80
CA GLY A 46 5.86 -1.75 20.83
C GLY A 46 6.46 -1.48 22.21
N ALA A 47 6.03 -0.43 22.89
CA ALA A 47 6.47 -0.12 24.26
C ALA A 47 6.03 -1.17 25.30
N GLN A 48 4.95 -1.91 25.04
CA GLN A 48 4.38 -2.91 25.97
C GLN A 48 4.89 -4.33 25.74
N VAL A 49 5.49 -4.60 24.57
CA VAL A 49 5.99 -5.91 24.17
C VAL A 49 7.32 -6.26 24.86
N PHE A 50 8.14 -5.27 25.21
CA PHE A 50 9.40 -5.49 25.94
C PHE A 50 9.15 -5.47 27.46
N ARG A 51 8.76 -6.61 28.00
CA ARG A 51 8.50 -6.75 29.44
C ARG A 51 9.80 -7.07 30.19
N ALA A 52 10.05 -6.38 31.30
CA ALA A 52 11.24 -6.58 32.13
C ALA A 52 11.38 -8.02 32.69
N GLN A 53 10.25 -8.73 32.82
CA GLN A 53 10.20 -10.12 33.28
C GLN A 53 10.82 -11.13 32.30
N ASP A 54 10.98 -10.77 31.02
CA ASP A 54 11.49 -11.67 29.96
C ASP A 54 12.98 -11.41 29.64
N ALA A 55 13.66 -10.60 30.46
CA ALA A 55 15.10 -10.36 30.35
C ALA A 55 15.91 -11.66 30.66
N PRO A 56 17.08 -11.90 30.03
CA PRO A 56 17.82 -11.02 29.10
C PRO A 56 17.54 -11.25 27.61
N LEU A 57 16.84 -12.34 27.25
CA LEU A 57 16.68 -12.75 25.85
C LEU A 57 15.40 -12.20 25.18
N TYR A 58 14.40 -11.77 25.95
CA TYR A 58 13.14 -11.19 25.44
C TYR A 58 12.50 -12.00 24.30
N ILE A 59 12.55 -13.34 24.39
CA ILE A 59 12.04 -14.27 23.37
C ILE A 59 10.60 -13.94 22.91
N PRO A 60 9.63 -13.65 23.80
CA PRO A 60 8.27 -13.33 23.35
C PRO A 60 8.21 -12.05 22.49
N ALA A 61 9.05 -11.05 22.77
CA ALA A 61 9.12 -9.84 21.96
C ALA A 61 9.65 -10.13 20.55
N ILE A 62 10.67 -10.98 20.45
CA ILE A 62 11.25 -11.39 19.16
C ILE A 62 10.22 -12.15 18.32
N VAL A 63 9.47 -13.08 18.92
CA VAL A 63 8.43 -13.84 18.21
C VAL A 63 7.31 -12.92 17.70
N VAL A 64 6.87 -11.95 18.50
CA VAL A 64 5.87 -10.96 18.08
C VAL A 64 6.39 -10.12 16.90
N CYS A 65 7.63 -9.64 16.97
CA CYS A 65 8.24 -8.90 15.86
C CYS A 65 8.35 -9.76 14.59
N SER A 66 8.83 -11.02 14.71
CA SER A 66 8.97 -11.93 13.56
C SER A 66 7.62 -12.28 12.92
N THR A 67 6.58 -12.51 13.72
CA THR A 67 5.23 -12.80 13.20
C THR A 67 4.61 -11.59 12.50
N MET A 68 4.83 -10.37 13.02
CA MET A 68 4.40 -9.14 12.36
C MET A 68 5.09 -8.92 11.01
N TYR A 69 6.41 -9.14 10.92
CA TYR A 69 7.11 -9.09 9.63
C TYR A 69 6.62 -10.18 8.66
N GLY A 70 6.33 -11.39 9.16
CA GLY A 70 5.75 -12.45 8.34
C GLY A 70 4.38 -12.05 7.77
N LEU A 71 3.52 -11.47 8.61
CA LEU A 71 2.21 -10.99 8.20
C LEU A 71 2.32 -9.84 7.18
N GLU A 72 3.27 -8.92 7.38
CA GLU A 72 3.53 -7.81 6.44
C GLU A 72 3.89 -8.34 5.04
N ILE A 73 4.77 -9.34 4.96
CA ILE A 73 5.15 -9.97 3.69
C ILE A 73 3.93 -10.61 3.01
N VAL A 74 3.11 -11.36 3.76
CA VAL A 74 1.91 -12.00 3.23
C VAL A 74 0.94 -10.94 2.69
N ILE A 75 0.67 -9.89 3.46
CA ILE A 75 -0.21 -8.80 3.04
C ILE A 75 0.34 -8.11 1.78
N MET A 76 1.64 -7.82 1.71
CA MET A 76 2.26 -7.24 0.51
C MET A 76 2.10 -8.13 -0.73
N ILE A 77 2.29 -9.45 -0.59
CA ILE A 77 2.11 -10.39 -1.70
C ILE A 77 0.65 -10.42 -2.14
N CYS A 78 -0.30 -10.51 -1.20
CA CYS A 78 -1.72 -10.48 -1.49
C CYS A 78 -2.13 -9.17 -2.18
N TRP A 79 -1.64 -8.04 -1.70
CA TRP A 79 -1.90 -6.72 -2.27
C TRP A 79 -1.37 -6.61 -3.70
N ARG A 80 -0.15 -7.08 -3.94
CA ARG A 80 0.45 -7.11 -5.27
C ARG A 80 -0.31 -8.04 -6.21
N ALA A 81 -0.72 -9.21 -5.74
CA ALA A 81 -1.55 -10.14 -6.51
C ALA A 81 -2.91 -9.53 -6.88
N TYR A 82 -3.54 -8.83 -5.94
CA TYR A 82 -4.79 -8.11 -6.15
C TYR A 82 -4.66 -7.04 -7.24
N TYR A 83 -3.63 -6.19 -7.17
CA TYR A 83 -3.37 -5.18 -8.20
C TYR A 83 -3.07 -5.79 -9.57
N MET A 84 -2.31 -6.89 -9.64
CA MET A 84 -2.08 -7.58 -10.91
C MET A 84 -3.38 -8.17 -11.48
N TRP A 85 -4.23 -8.74 -10.63
CA TRP A 85 -5.52 -9.29 -11.05
C TRP A 85 -6.47 -8.20 -11.53
N GLU A 86 -6.56 -7.10 -10.80
CA GLU A 86 -7.42 -5.97 -11.14
C GLU A 86 -6.95 -5.27 -12.43
N ASN A 87 -5.64 -5.03 -12.59
CA ASN A 87 -5.08 -4.53 -13.84
C ASN A 87 -5.37 -5.49 -15.00
N LYS A 88 -5.22 -6.81 -14.82
CA LYS A 88 -5.53 -7.80 -15.87
C LYS A 88 -7.01 -7.86 -16.23
N ARG A 89 -7.90 -7.64 -15.25
CA ARG A 89 -9.36 -7.56 -15.47
C ARG A 89 -9.71 -6.32 -16.29
N ARG A 90 -9.11 -5.17 -15.95
CA ARG A 90 -9.31 -3.90 -16.66
C ARG A 90 -8.72 -3.92 -18.06
N ASP A 91 -7.55 -4.53 -18.24
CA ASP A 91 -6.92 -4.69 -19.55
C ASP A 91 -7.83 -5.47 -20.51
N LYS A 92 -8.49 -6.54 -20.06
CA LYS A 92 -9.48 -7.28 -20.87
C LYS A 92 -10.71 -6.44 -21.21
N ALA A 93 -11.16 -5.58 -20.30
CA ALA A 93 -12.32 -4.71 -20.54
C ALA A 93 -11.99 -3.61 -21.57
N VAL A 94 -10.79 -3.02 -21.50
CA VAL A 94 -10.31 -2.02 -22.46
C VAL A 94 -10.05 -2.65 -23.83
N GLU A 95 -9.50 -3.86 -23.88
CA GLU A 95 -9.30 -4.61 -25.12
C GLU A 95 -10.65 -4.96 -25.79
N ALA A 96 -11.67 -5.31 -25.02
CA ALA A 96 -13.04 -5.55 -25.52
C ALA A 96 -13.72 -4.28 -26.07
N MET A 97 -13.30 -3.08 -25.65
CA MET A 97 -13.79 -1.81 -26.18
C MET A 97 -13.05 -1.36 -27.45
N GLY A 98 -12.01 -2.07 -27.88
CA GLY A 98 -11.28 -1.78 -29.13
C GLY A 98 -10.47 -0.47 -29.10
N LEU A 99 -10.24 0.12 -27.93
CA LEU A 99 -9.45 1.35 -27.78
C LEU A 99 -7.94 1.07 -27.90
N THR A 100 -7.23 1.98 -28.56
CA THR A 100 -5.77 1.96 -28.60
C THR A 100 -5.20 2.29 -27.21
N LYS A 101 -4.06 1.72 -26.80
CA LYS A 101 -3.43 1.99 -25.49
C LYS A 101 -3.27 3.49 -25.18
N GLN A 102 -2.96 4.31 -26.18
CA GLN A 102 -2.84 5.76 -26.02
C GLN A 102 -4.17 6.46 -25.73
N GLU A 103 -5.26 6.02 -26.33
CA GLU A 103 -6.59 6.61 -26.14
C GLU A 103 -7.13 6.26 -24.74
N ALA A 104 -6.94 5.02 -24.31
CA ALA A 104 -7.26 4.59 -22.94
C ALA A 104 -6.46 5.38 -21.90
N GLU A 105 -5.16 5.62 -22.12
CA GLU A 105 -4.32 6.44 -21.23
C GLU A 105 -4.70 7.93 -21.23
N HIS A 106 -5.14 8.46 -22.37
CA HIS A 106 -5.62 9.85 -22.46
C HIS A 106 -6.95 10.01 -21.70
N GLN A 107 -7.89 9.09 -21.92
CA GLN A 107 -9.19 9.10 -21.25
C GLN A 107 -9.07 8.82 -19.75
N GLY A 108 -8.12 7.98 -19.34
CA GLY A 108 -7.76 7.78 -17.94
C GLY A 108 -7.21 9.03 -17.26
N ARG A 109 -6.46 9.87 -17.98
CA ARG A 109 -5.97 11.17 -17.47
C ARG A 109 -7.09 12.20 -17.34
N LEU A 110 -7.96 12.31 -18.34
CA LEU A 110 -9.13 13.21 -18.29
C LEU A 110 -10.07 12.84 -17.13
N ASN A 111 -10.34 11.55 -16.95
CA ASN A 111 -11.15 11.07 -15.83
C ASN A 111 -10.48 11.31 -14.46
N ALA A 112 -9.14 11.27 -14.39
CA ALA A 112 -8.40 11.60 -13.18
C ALA A 112 -8.44 13.11 -12.86
N GLU A 113 -8.44 13.98 -13.88
CA GLU A 113 -8.64 15.44 -13.71
C GLU A 113 -10.04 15.78 -13.19
N MET A 114 -11.04 14.95 -13.50
CA MET A 114 -12.41 15.08 -12.97
C MET A 114 -12.57 14.48 -11.55
N ASP A 115 -11.47 14.12 -10.87
CA ASP A 115 -11.45 13.50 -9.53
C ASP A 115 -12.27 12.19 -9.43
N MET A 116 -12.47 11.49 -10.56
CA MET A 116 -13.17 10.20 -10.58
C MET A 116 -12.38 9.16 -9.79
N THR A 117 -13.10 8.38 -8.96
CA THR A 117 -12.45 7.36 -8.14
C THR A 117 -11.93 6.20 -8.99
N ASP A 118 -11.02 5.41 -8.43
CA ASP A 118 -10.46 4.20 -9.05
C ASP A 118 -11.52 3.18 -9.48
N TYR A 119 -12.73 3.26 -8.90
CA TYR A 119 -13.88 2.44 -9.26
C TYR A 119 -14.63 2.96 -10.50
N GLU A 120 -14.66 4.29 -10.68
CA GLU A 120 -15.36 4.95 -11.78
C GLU A 120 -14.48 5.08 -13.03
N ASN A 121 -13.16 5.15 -12.85
CA ASN A 121 -12.19 5.22 -13.94
C ASN A 121 -11.68 3.84 -14.36
N ILE A 122 -12.36 3.22 -15.33
CA ILE A 122 -11.98 1.92 -15.92
C ILE A 122 -10.56 1.95 -16.53
N HIS A 123 -10.09 3.13 -16.95
CA HIS A 123 -8.75 3.33 -17.52
C HIS A 123 -7.65 3.60 -16.48
N PHE A 124 -8.00 3.69 -15.19
CA PHE A 124 -7.01 3.86 -14.13
C PHE A 124 -6.19 2.58 -13.93
N ARG A 125 -4.86 2.73 -13.92
CA ARG A 125 -3.90 1.64 -13.69
C ARG A 125 -3.19 1.84 -12.36
N TYR A 126 -3.11 0.78 -11.57
CA TYR A 126 -2.30 0.77 -10.35
C TYR A 126 -0.81 0.73 -10.73
N SER A 127 -0.02 1.66 -10.18
CA SER A 127 1.43 1.69 -10.29
C SER A 127 2.04 0.64 -9.36
N MET A 128 2.60 -0.42 -9.93
CA MET A 128 3.36 -1.42 -9.16
C MET A 128 4.59 -0.84 -8.46
#